data_AF-A0A8C1ZAE8-F1
#
_entry.id   AF-A0A8C1ZAE8-F1
#
_cell.length_a   1.000
_cell.length_b   1.000
_cell.length_c   1.000
_cell.angle_alpha   90.00
_cell.angle_beta   90.00
_cell.angle_gamma   90.00
#
_symmetry.space_group_name_H-M   'P 1'
#
loop_
_entity.id
_entity.type
_entity.pdbx_description
1 polymer ?
#
loop_
_entity_poly.entity_id
_entity_poly.type
_entity_poly.pdbx_seq_one_letter_code
_entity_poly.pdbx_strand_id
1 'polypeptide(L)'
;IMVHTLNELPQLKYSGFGQPWPRHGLNLLYWFAHDYIDFRNGQIVSIFSPQDGDFGFHEYHNRIEDDDDHIVPCQNLPYYEVGNLNSPGADELPDYVRANYRHSNPSSNKDRIIVRKDASGNFNRVFVTEHSDPRRFDSSRTFRVSQGLLLIIKNMTQEQYLKQTYNTEEDCPRVTLQSSNVNETASDNNSWCTIL
;
A
#
# COMPACT_ATOMS: atom_id res chain seq x y z
N ILE A 1 -1.11 8.48 -13.99
CA ILE A 1 -0.27 8.00 -12.89
C ILE A 1 0.22 6.58 -13.18
N MET A 2 1.51 6.32 -12.96
CA MET A 2 2.08 4.98 -13.00
C MET A 2 2.26 4.51 -11.56
N VAL A 3 1.66 3.36 -11.21
CA VAL A 3 1.71 2.81 -9.85
C VAL A 3 2.59 1.56 -9.87
N HIS A 4 3.57 1.49 -8.95
CA HIS A 4 4.44 0.34 -8.84
C HIS A 4 3.65 -0.91 -8.41
N THR A 5 3.98 -2.07 -8.99
CA THR A 5 3.26 -3.31 -8.72
C THR A 5 4.08 -4.25 -7.84
N LEU A 6 3.51 -4.63 -6.70
CA LEU A 6 4.03 -5.63 -5.77
C LEU A 6 3.61 -7.01 -6.25
N ASN A 7 4.59 -7.84 -6.58
CA ASN A 7 4.42 -9.20 -7.09
C ASN A 7 4.81 -10.26 -6.05
N GLU A 8 5.64 -9.90 -5.07
CA GLU A 8 6.23 -10.83 -4.12
C GLU A 8 6.21 -10.25 -2.70
N LEU A 9 6.24 -11.12 -1.69
CA LEU A 9 6.23 -10.72 -0.27
C LEU A 9 7.38 -9.78 0.12
N PRO A 10 8.63 -9.95 -0.36
CA PRO A 10 9.70 -9.01 -0.05
C PRO A 10 9.38 -7.59 -0.53
N GLN A 11 8.74 -7.44 -1.68
CA GLN A 11 8.35 -6.11 -2.19
C GLN A 11 7.29 -5.47 -1.28
N LEU A 12 6.31 -6.25 -0.81
CA LEU A 12 5.34 -5.78 0.17
C LEU A 12 6.02 -5.35 1.48
N LYS A 13 6.96 -6.15 1.99
CA LYS A 13 7.77 -5.82 3.16
C LYS A 13 8.52 -4.50 3.01
N TYR A 14 9.25 -4.32 1.91
CA TYR A 14 10.05 -3.12 1.65
C TYR A 14 9.20 -1.89 1.30
N SER A 15 7.96 -2.06 0.86
CA SER A 15 7.02 -0.95 0.64
C SER A 15 6.69 -0.19 1.94
N GLY A 16 6.80 -0.86 3.08
CA GLY A 16 6.42 -0.34 4.39
C GLY A 16 4.92 -0.28 4.65
N PHE A 17 4.08 -0.81 3.75
CA PHE A 17 2.64 -0.86 3.94
C PHE A 17 2.27 -1.65 5.20
N GLY A 18 1.32 -1.13 6.00
CA GLY A 18 0.95 -1.73 7.28
C GLY A 18 2.11 -1.80 8.27
N GLN A 19 3.05 -0.87 8.20
CA GLN A 19 4.11 -0.70 9.19
C GLN A 19 4.12 0.75 9.72
N PRO A 20 4.55 0.98 10.97
CA PRO A 20 5.00 -0.02 11.97
C PRO A 20 3.83 -0.76 12.64
N TRP A 21 4.08 -1.42 13.79
CA TRP A 21 3.04 -1.97 14.65
C TRP A 21 1.91 -0.95 14.90
N PRO A 22 0.62 -1.33 14.88
CA PRO A 22 0.05 -2.68 15.02
C PRO A 22 -0.24 -3.45 13.72
N ARG A 23 0.29 -2.99 12.59
CA ARG A 23 0.19 -3.72 11.31
C ARG A 23 -1.23 -3.91 10.77
N HIS A 24 -2.09 -2.90 10.98
CA HIS A 24 -3.46 -2.92 10.48
C HIS A 24 -3.51 -3.21 8.97
N GLY A 25 -2.71 -2.51 8.16
CA GLY A 25 -2.66 -2.74 6.72
C GLY A 25 -2.32 -4.18 6.32
N LEU A 26 -1.34 -4.81 6.98
CA LEU A 26 -0.98 -6.20 6.68
C LEU A 26 -2.11 -7.16 7.06
N ASN A 27 -2.70 -7.00 8.24
CA ASN A 27 -3.84 -7.83 8.65
C ASN A 27 -5.06 -7.62 7.74
N LEU A 28 -5.31 -6.38 7.29
CA LEU A 28 -6.36 -6.04 6.35
C LEU A 28 -6.14 -6.72 4.99
N LEU A 29 -4.90 -6.71 4.46
CA LEU A 29 -4.57 -7.37 3.20
C LEU A 29 -4.65 -8.90 3.31
N TYR A 30 -4.26 -9.45 4.46
CA TYR A 30 -4.44 -10.88 4.75
C TYR A 30 -5.91 -11.28 4.71
N TRP A 31 -6.76 -10.59 5.49
CA TRP A 31 -8.21 -10.80 5.49
C TRP A 31 -8.80 -10.66 4.09
N PHE A 32 -8.44 -9.60 3.37
CA PHE A 32 -8.95 -9.34 2.02
C PHE A 32 -8.64 -10.51 1.07
N ALA A 33 -7.41 -11.01 1.08
CA ALA A 33 -7.00 -12.13 0.23
C ALA A 33 -7.63 -13.47 0.65
N HIS A 34 -7.83 -13.68 1.95
CA HIS A 34 -8.26 -14.96 2.49
C HIS A 34 -9.79 -15.10 2.47
N ASP A 35 -10.50 -14.07 2.94
CA ASP A 35 -11.92 -14.14 3.32
C ASP A 35 -12.84 -13.28 2.45
N TYR A 36 -12.33 -12.21 1.83
CA TYR A 36 -13.15 -11.29 1.02
C TYR A 36 -13.18 -11.64 -0.47
N ILE A 37 -12.10 -12.21 -0.99
CA ILE A 37 -11.96 -12.56 -2.42
C ILE A 37 -11.75 -14.05 -2.64
N ASP A 38 -12.12 -14.48 -3.84
CA ASP A 38 -11.86 -15.80 -4.40
C ASP A 38 -11.24 -15.67 -5.80
N PHE A 39 -10.62 -16.75 -6.29
CA PHE A 39 -10.02 -16.80 -7.62
C PHE A 39 -10.76 -17.81 -8.49
N ARG A 40 -11.45 -17.33 -9.53
CA ARG A 40 -12.23 -18.17 -10.45
C ARG A 40 -11.85 -17.86 -11.87
N ASN A 41 -11.49 -18.88 -12.65
CA ASN A 41 -11.08 -18.74 -14.05
C ASN A 41 -9.99 -17.67 -14.27
N GLY A 42 -9.05 -17.54 -13.33
CA GLY A 42 -7.99 -16.55 -13.40
C GLY A 42 -8.42 -15.12 -13.09
N GLN A 43 -9.64 -14.88 -12.61
CA GLN A 43 -10.15 -13.58 -12.19
C GLN A 43 -10.26 -13.48 -10.67
N ILE A 44 -10.15 -12.26 -10.13
CA ILE A 44 -10.42 -11.97 -8.72
C ILE A 44 -11.91 -11.67 -8.57
N VAL A 45 -12.62 -12.55 -7.87
CA VAL A 45 -14.06 -12.44 -7.64
C VAL A 45 -14.28 -12.00 -6.19
N SER A 46 -15.09 -10.98 -5.97
CA SER A 46 -15.49 -10.59 -4.62
C SER A 46 -16.54 -11.58 -4.09
N ILE A 47 -16.39 -12.03 -2.85
CA ILE A 47 -17.37 -12.89 -2.18
C ILE A 47 -18.57 -12.05 -1.70
N PHE A 48 -18.28 -10.81 -1.29
CA PHE A 48 -19.26 -9.79 -0.91
C PHE A 48 -19.29 -8.65 -1.93
N SER A 49 -20.36 -7.85 -1.88
CA SER A 49 -20.54 -6.68 -2.72
C SER A 49 -20.01 -5.45 -1.98
N PRO A 50 -18.96 -4.76 -2.48
CA PRO A 50 -18.44 -3.56 -1.81
C PRO A 50 -19.44 -2.39 -1.81
N GLN A 51 -20.52 -2.48 -2.60
CA GLN A 51 -21.60 -1.51 -2.60
C GLN A 51 -22.47 -1.57 -1.34
N ASP A 52 -22.47 -2.72 -0.65
CA ASP A 52 -23.40 -2.99 0.45
C ASP A 52 -22.94 -2.34 1.76
N GLY A 53 -21.66 -1.92 1.83
CA GLY A 53 -21.08 -1.25 2.98
C GLY A 53 -20.43 -2.20 3.99
N ASP A 54 -20.59 -3.51 3.81
CA ASP A 54 -20.03 -4.55 4.66
C ASP A 54 -18.53 -4.32 4.90
N PHE A 55 -18.07 -4.60 6.13
CA PHE A 55 -16.68 -4.42 6.55
C PHE A 55 -16.14 -2.98 6.44
N GLY A 56 -16.99 -1.99 6.20
CA GLY A 56 -16.61 -0.59 6.03
C GLY A 56 -16.26 -0.19 4.60
N PHE A 57 -16.60 -1.02 3.62
CA PHE A 57 -16.44 -0.66 2.21
C PHE A 57 -17.28 0.57 1.84
N HIS A 58 -16.73 1.43 0.99
CA HIS A 58 -17.46 2.55 0.40
C HIS A 58 -16.82 2.95 -0.93
N GLU A 59 -17.54 3.77 -1.71
CA GLU A 59 -17.04 4.23 -3.01
C GLU A 59 -15.81 5.15 -2.81
N TYR A 60 -14.74 4.87 -3.56
CA TYR A 60 -13.59 5.76 -3.67
C TYR A 60 -13.75 6.59 -4.93
N HIS A 61 -13.97 7.89 -4.77
CA HIS A 61 -14.18 8.79 -5.88
C HIS A 61 -12.83 9.20 -6.49
N ASN A 62 -12.41 8.52 -7.55
CA ASN A 62 -11.28 8.90 -8.39
C ASN A 62 -11.77 9.76 -9.57
N ARG A 63 -12.35 10.94 -9.33
CA ARG A 63 -12.99 11.73 -10.40
C ARG A 63 -12.00 12.66 -11.07
N ILE A 64 -12.20 12.94 -12.36
CA ILE A 64 -11.34 13.87 -13.13
C ILE A 64 -11.45 15.30 -12.60
N GLU A 65 -12.62 15.66 -12.07
CA GLU A 65 -12.96 17.01 -11.62
C GLU A 65 -12.41 17.32 -10.22
N ASP A 66 -11.90 16.32 -9.52
CA ASP A 66 -11.33 16.51 -8.18
C ASP A 66 -9.93 17.14 -8.34
N ASP A 67 -9.68 18.25 -7.65
CA ASP A 67 -8.34 18.88 -7.55
C ASP A 67 -7.34 18.03 -6.72
N ASP A 68 -7.74 16.82 -6.32
CA ASP A 68 -6.96 15.91 -5.51
C ASP A 68 -5.92 15.14 -6.34
N ASP A 69 -4.81 14.78 -5.69
CA ASP A 69 -3.79 13.92 -6.27
C ASP A 69 -4.39 12.53 -6.58
N HIS A 70 -4.69 12.25 -7.85
CA HIS A 70 -5.16 10.93 -8.26
C HIS A 70 -4.09 9.86 -7.94
N ILE A 71 -4.31 9.04 -6.92
CA ILE A 71 -3.33 8.03 -6.50
C ILE A 71 -3.45 6.71 -7.28
N VAL A 72 -4.58 6.49 -7.96
CA VAL A 72 -4.86 5.31 -8.79
C VAL A 72 -5.13 5.71 -10.26
N PRO A 73 -4.74 4.87 -11.24
CA PRO A 73 -4.89 5.21 -12.66
C PRO A 73 -6.34 5.14 -13.13
N CYS A 74 -6.68 5.80 -14.23
CA CYS A 74 -7.99 5.77 -14.88
C CYS A 74 -9.12 6.30 -13.99
N GLN A 75 -9.52 7.54 -14.22
CA GLN A 75 -10.56 8.23 -13.47
C GLN A 75 -11.97 7.78 -13.88
N ASN A 76 -12.96 8.13 -13.05
CA ASN A 76 -14.40 7.88 -13.29
C ASN A 76 -14.73 6.40 -13.51
N LEU A 77 -14.00 5.51 -12.84
CA LEU A 77 -14.25 4.06 -12.83
C LEU A 77 -14.76 3.61 -11.45
N PRO A 78 -15.43 2.44 -11.35
CA PRO A 78 -16.03 1.98 -10.09
C PRO A 78 -14.95 1.48 -9.12
N TYR A 79 -14.41 2.41 -8.35
CA TYR A 79 -13.46 2.17 -7.28
C TYR A 79 -14.17 2.10 -5.92
N TYR A 80 -13.67 1.23 -5.06
CA TYR A 80 -14.13 1.08 -3.68
C TYR A 80 -12.93 1.02 -2.74
N GLU A 81 -13.09 1.52 -1.53
CA GLU A 81 -12.09 1.55 -0.48
C GLU A 81 -12.56 0.77 0.75
N VAL A 82 -11.62 0.14 1.45
CA VAL A 82 -11.80 -0.43 2.79
C VAL A 82 -10.56 -0.17 3.65
N GLY A 83 -10.73 -0.24 4.96
CA GLY A 83 -9.64 -0.14 5.95
C GLY A 83 -9.76 1.05 6.90
N ASN A 84 -10.72 1.95 6.67
CA ASN A 84 -11.07 2.97 7.64
C ASN A 84 -11.85 2.34 8.81
N LEU A 85 -11.20 2.15 9.94
CA LEU A 85 -11.78 1.57 11.16
C LEU A 85 -12.84 2.44 11.84
N ASN A 86 -13.07 3.66 11.34
CA ASN A 86 -14.17 4.53 11.77
C ASN A 86 -15.36 4.52 10.79
N SER A 87 -15.26 3.78 9.67
CA SER A 87 -16.34 3.70 8.70
C SER A 87 -17.52 2.89 9.27
N PRO A 88 -18.78 3.24 8.96
CA PRO A 88 -19.91 2.36 9.23
C PRO A 88 -19.67 0.96 8.65
N GLY A 89 -19.96 -0.10 9.40
CA GLY A 89 -19.71 -1.49 9.00
C GLY A 89 -18.29 -1.99 9.26
N ALA A 90 -17.34 -1.12 9.62
CA ALA A 90 -15.97 -1.54 9.91
C ALA A 90 -15.88 -2.48 11.12
N ASP A 91 -16.87 -2.49 12.02
CA ASP A 91 -16.98 -3.41 13.16
C ASP A 91 -17.13 -4.88 12.73
N GLU A 92 -17.58 -5.14 11.50
CA GLU A 92 -17.66 -6.47 10.91
C GLU A 92 -16.29 -7.03 10.48
N LEU A 93 -15.26 -6.18 10.38
CA LEU A 93 -13.89 -6.65 10.14
C LEU A 93 -13.45 -7.59 11.27
N PRO A 94 -12.65 -8.63 10.98
CA PRO A 94 -12.16 -9.53 12.01
C PRO A 94 -11.42 -8.80 13.12
N ASP A 95 -11.52 -9.31 14.35
CA ASP A 95 -10.88 -8.70 15.52
C ASP A 95 -9.37 -8.49 15.33
N TYR A 96 -8.69 -9.42 14.64
CA TYR A 96 -7.25 -9.30 14.38
C TYR A 96 -6.89 -8.14 13.42
N VAL A 97 -7.83 -7.67 12.60
CA VAL A 97 -7.65 -6.47 11.75
C VAL A 97 -7.81 -5.21 12.60
N ARG A 98 -8.79 -5.21 13.52
CA ARG A 98 -9.12 -4.05 14.38
C ARG A 98 -8.28 -3.96 15.65
N ALA A 99 -7.58 -5.02 16.02
CA ALA A 99 -6.85 -5.12 17.27
C ALA A 99 -5.84 -3.98 17.44
N ASN A 100 -5.78 -3.41 18.64
CA ASN A 100 -4.91 -2.29 19.02
C ASN A 100 -5.19 -0.96 18.32
N TYR A 101 -6.32 -0.84 17.61
CA TYR A 101 -6.81 0.44 17.16
C TYR A 101 -7.01 1.40 18.35
N ARG A 102 -6.51 2.62 18.22
CA ARG A 102 -6.68 3.69 19.21
C ARG A 102 -7.19 4.93 18.51
N HIS A 103 -8.42 5.33 18.81
CA HIS A 103 -9.02 6.54 18.23
C HIS A 103 -8.17 7.81 18.46
N SER A 104 -7.44 7.88 19.57
CA SER A 104 -6.52 8.99 19.87
C SER A 104 -5.21 8.96 19.07
N ASN A 105 -4.92 7.89 18.32
CA ASN A 105 -3.74 7.74 17.50
C ASN A 105 -4.12 7.59 16.02
N PRO A 106 -4.14 8.69 15.24
CA PRO A 106 -4.50 8.66 13.83
C PRO A 106 -3.64 7.71 12.99
N SER A 107 -2.37 7.48 13.37
CA SER A 107 -1.49 6.54 12.67
C SER A 107 -1.94 5.08 12.75
N SER A 108 -2.84 4.74 13.68
CA SER A 108 -3.44 3.41 13.81
C SER A 108 -4.63 3.18 12.87
N ASN A 109 -5.00 4.14 12.02
CA ASN A 109 -6.10 4.00 11.07
C ASN A 109 -5.78 4.65 9.71
N LYS A 110 -4.53 4.49 9.25
CA LYS A 110 -4.08 5.09 7.99
C LYS A 110 -4.16 4.14 6.79
N ASP A 111 -4.03 2.83 7.00
CA ASP A 111 -3.87 1.86 5.91
C ASP A 111 -5.20 1.61 5.19
N ARG A 112 -5.17 1.51 3.86
CA ARG A 112 -6.33 1.27 3.00
C ARG A 112 -6.04 0.26 1.90
N ILE A 113 -7.11 -0.43 1.49
CA ILE A 113 -7.16 -1.18 0.24
C ILE A 113 -8.16 -0.49 -0.69
N ILE A 114 -7.74 -0.22 -1.91
CA ILE A 114 -8.61 0.30 -2.98
C ILE A 114 -8.74 -0.77 -4.06
N VAL A 115 -9.96 -1.08 -4.45
CA VAL A 115 -10.27 -2.07 -5.49
C VAL A 115 -11.02 -1.43 -6.64
N ARG A 116 -10.82 -1.96 -7.85
CA ARG A 116 -11.58 -1.55 -9.03
C ARG A 116 -12.36 -2.70 -9.60
N LYS A 117 -13.66 -2.49 -9.85
CA LYS A 117 -14.50 -3.45 -10.60
C LYS A 117 -14.34 -3.26 -12.10
N ASP A 118 -14.38 -4.35 -12.85
CA ASP A 118 -14.59 -4.33 -14.30
C ASP A 118 -16.09 -4.38 -14.66
N ALA A 119 -16.40 -4.37 -15.95
CA ALA A 119 -17.78 -4.42 -16.46
C ALA A 119 -18.52 -5.72 -16.08
N SER A 120 -17.79 -6.79 -15.76
CA SER A 120 -18.36 -8.06 -15.29
C SER A 120 -18.57 -8.07 -13.77
N GLY A 121 -18.20 -7.00 -13.07
CA GLY A 121 -18.29 -6.88 -11.62
C GLY A 121 -17.12 -7.53 -10.86
N ASN A 122 -16.11 -8.05 -11.55
CA ASN A 122 -14.95 -8.67 -10.92
C ASN A 122 -13.88 -7.62 -10.58
N PHE A 123 -13.03 -7.91 -9.60
CA PHE A 123 -11.89 -7.04 -9.33
C PHE A 123 -10.79 -7.27 -10.37
N ASN A 124 -10.43 -6.20 -11.08
CA ASN A 124 -9.33 -6.24 -12.04
C ASN A 124 -8.10 -5.46 -11.56
N ARG A 125 -8.22 -4.66 -10.51
CA ARG A 125 -7.13 -3.97 -9.83
C ARG A 125 -7.37 -3.96 -8.33
N VAL A 126 -6.28 -4.17 -7.58
CA VAL A 126 -6.22 -4.07 -6.13
C VAL A 126 -5.01 -3.21 -5.82
N PHE A 127 -5.19 -2.22 -4.96
CA PHE A 127 -4.16 -1.30 -4.51
C PHE A 127 -4.12 -1.29 -3.00
N VAL A 128 -2.93 -1.11 -2.46
CA VAL A 128 -2.69 -0.79 -1.06
C VAL A 128 -2.15 0.62 -0.98
N THR A 129 -2.58 1.37 0.03
CA THR A 129 -2.16 2.76 0.24
C THR A 129 -2.30 3.13 1.71
N GLU A 130 -1.84 4.31 2.07
CA GLU A 130 -2.05 4.89 3.39
C GLU A 130 -2.40 6.36 3.30
N HIS A 131 -3.03 6.87 4.35
CA HIS A 131 -3.22 8.29 4.58
C HIS A 131 -1.92 8.94 5.09
N SER A 132 -1.50 10.05 4.46
CA SER A 132 -0.45 10.94 4.97
C SER A 132 -0.98 11.86 6.08
N ASP A 133 -2.26 12.23 5.98
CA ASP A 133 -3.03 12.94 7.00
C ASP A 133 -4.49 12.44 6.99
N PRO A 134 -5.33 12.80 7.97
CA PRO A 134 -6.71 12.29 8.06
C PRO A 134 -7.60 12.50 6.84
N ARG A 135 -7.18 13.31 5.85
CA ARG A 135 -7.93 13.65 4.64
C ARG A 135 -7.21 13.24 3.36
N ARG A 136 -5.88 13.10 3.37
CA ARG A 136 -5.09 12.90 2.15
C ARG A 136 -4.40 11.56 2.12
N PHE A 137 -4.43 10.95 0.94
CA PHE A 137 -3.63 9.76 0.64
C PHE A 137 -2.17 10.12 0.38
N ASP A 138 -1.27 9.19 0.69
CA ASP A 138 0.11 9.26 0.27
C ASP A 138 0.28 8.51 -1.07
N SER A 139 0.35 9.29 -2.15
CA SER A 139 0.55 8.74 -3.50
C SER A 139 1.88 7.99 -3.63
N SER A 140 2.91 8.35 -2.87
CA SER A 140 4.22 7.67 -2.85
C SER A 140 4.18 6.33 -2.12
N ARG A 141 3.16 6.12 -1.29
CA ARG A 141 2.87 4.87 -0.57
C ARG A 141 1.74 4.06 -1.20
N THR A 142 1.34 4.41 -2.42
CA THR A 142 0.32 3.68 -3.15
C THR A 142 0.96 2.65 -4.08
N PHE A 143 0.57 1.39 -3.92
CA PHE A 143 1.09 0.28 -4.71
C PHE A 143 -0.03 -0.59 -5.24
N ARG A 144 0.12 -1.11 -6.46
CA ARG A 144 -0.75 -2.14 -6.98
C ARG A 144 -0.31 -3.49 -6.43
N VAL A 145 -1.23 -4.29 -5.93
CA VAL A 145 -0.96 -5.69 -5.54
C VAL A 145 -1.28 -6.58 -6.72
N SER A 146 -0.34 -7.45 -7.11
CA SER A 146 -0.56 -8.40 -8.19
C SER A 146 -1.50 -9.53 -7.74
N GLN A 147 -2.18 -10.13 -8.72
CA GLN A 147 -2.99 -11.34 -8.48
C GLN A 147 -2.14 -12.49 -7.94
N GLY A 148 -0.91 -12.64 -8.43
CA GLY A 148 0.03 -13.66 -7.95
C GLY A 148 0.38 -13.46 -6.48
N LEU A 149 0.60 -12.22 -6.04
CA LEU A 149 0.87 -11.92 -4.64
C LEU A 149 -0.35 -12.22 -3.75
N LEU A 150 -1.56 -11.85 -4.18
CA LEU A 150 -2.78 -12.19 -3.43
C LEU A 150 -2.97 -13.70 -3.31
N LEU A 151 -2.65 -14.48 -4.35
CA LEU A 151 -2.67 -15.95 -4.30
C LEU A 151 -1.62 -16.51 -3.33
N ILE A 152 -0.41 -15.94 -3.29
CA ILE A 152 0.62 -16.33 -2.32
C ILE A 152 0.07 -16.09 -0.90
N ILE A 153 -0.48 -14.91 -0.62
CA ILE A 153 -1.01 -14.55 0.71
C ILE A 153 -2.16 -15.49 1.10
N LYS A 154 -3.10 -15.75 0.18
CA LYS A 154 -4.25 -16.66 0.44
C LYS A 154 -3.81 -18.07 0.83
N ASN A 155 -2.67 -18.55 0.33
CA ASN A 155 -2.14 -19.88 0.63
C ASN A 155 -1.21 -19.93 1.85
N MET A 156 -1.13 -18.84 2.63
CA MET A 156 -0.33 -18.76 3.84
C MET A 156 -1.23 -18.70 5.08
N THR A 157 -0.72 -19.25 6.19
CA THR A 157 -1.27 -18.91 7.51
C THR A 157 -0.95 -17.46 7.85
N GLN A 158 -1.79 -16.82 8.68
CA GLN A 158 -1.57 -15.45 9.13
C GLN A 158 -0.19 -15.29 9.79
N GLU A 159 0.22 -16.24 10.63
CA GLU A 159 1.52 -16.22 11.30
C GLU A 159 2.68 -16.20 10.30
N GLN A 160 2.66 -17.10 9.30
CA GLN A 160 3.69 -17.15 8.26
C GLN A 160 3.75 -15.84 7.48
N TYR A 161 2.59 -15.29 7.11
CA TYR A 161 2.49 -14.05 6.36
C TYR A 161 3.07 -12.87 7.17
N LEU A 162 2.66 -12.71 8.43
CA LEU A 162 3.14 -11.63 9.30
C LEU A 162 4.63 -11.76 9.64
N LYS A 163 5.15 -12.99 9.72
CA LYS A 163 6.57 -13.26 9.94
C LYS A 163 7.43 -12.86 8.73
N GLN A 164 6.97 -13.15 7.51
CA GLN A 164 7.73 -12.84 6.29
C GLN A 164 7.63 -11.38 5.85
N THR A 165 6.58 -10.67 6.27
CA THR A 165 6.38 -9.24 6.00
C THR A 165 6.95 -8.33 7.09
N TYR A 166 7.63 -8.91 8.08
CA TYR A 166 8.24 -8.17 9.17
C TYR A 166 9.58 -7.55 8.74
N ASN A 167 9.71 -6.24 8.93
CA ASN A 167 10.99 -5.55 8.94
C ASN A 167 11.58 -5.65 10.36
N THR A 168 12.60 -6.50 10.56
CA THR A 168 13.54 -6.30 11.66
C THR A 168 14.37 -5.05 11.35
N GLU A 169 14.82 -4.34 12.38
CA GLU A 169 15.78 -3.22 12.21
C GLU A 169 17.07 -3.66 11.47
N GLU A 170 17.34 -4.97 11.41
CA GLU A 170 18.48 -5.60 10.74
C GLU A 170 18.32 -5.73 9.21
N ASP A 171 17.10 -5.58 8.66
CA ASP A 171 16.82 -5.82 7.23
C ASP A 171 16.85 -4.55 6.36
N CYS A 172 17.28 -3.41 6.90
CA CYS A 172 17.53 -2.23 6.09
C CYS A 172 18.80 -2.48 5.23
N PRO A 173 18.72 -2.54 3.89
CA PRO A 173 19.92 -2.57 3.09
C PRO A 173 20.69 -1.28 3.40
N ARG A 174 21.90 -1.41 3.97
CA ARG A 174 22.85 -0.30 4.04
C ARG A 174 23.11 0.15 2.61
N VAL A 175 22.35 1.14 2.13
CA VAL A 175 22.74 1.93 0.97
C VAL A 175 23.99 2.66 1.43
N THR A 176 25.13 2.04 1.18
CA THR A 176 26.42 2.71 1.28
C THR A 176 26.41 3.74 0.16
N LEU A 177 25.99 4.96 0.49
CA LEU A 177 26.34 6.12 -0.31
C LEU A 177 27.87 6.14 -0.30
N GLN A 178 28.49 5.66 -1.37
CA GLN A 178 29.88 5.98 -1.64
C GLN A 178 29.93 7.50 -1.87
N SER A 179 30.19 8.23 -0.79
CA SER A 179 30.73 9.57 -0.90
C SER A 179 32.05 9.43 -1.64
N SER A 180 32.05 9.78 -2.92
CA SER A 180 33.27 10.07 -3.65
C SER A 180 34.01 11.16 -2.88
N ASN A 181 35.06 10.77 -2.16
CA ASN A 181 36.03 11.69 -1.58
C ASN A 181 36.71 12.43 -2.72
N VAL A 182 36.23 13.63 -3.03
CA VAL A 182 37.03 14.61 -3.75
C VAL A 182 37.99 15.17 -2.72
N ASN A 183 39.22 14.68 -2.75
CA ASN A 183 40.32 15.22 -1.96
C ASN A 183 40.61 16.64 -2.45
N GLU A 184 40.20 17.64 -1.69
CA GLU A 184 40.84 18.95 -1.71
C GLU A 184 42.26 18.80 -1.15
N THR A 185 43.25 18.78 -2.03
CA THR A 185 44.62 19.10 -1.66
C THR A 185 44.94 20.49 -2.17
N ALA A 186 45.02 21.43 -1.24
CA ALA A 186 45.68 22.71 -1.46
C ALA A 186 47.19 22.47 -1.73
N SER A 187 47.69 23.01 -2.83
CA SER A 187 49.11 23.35 -2.99
C SER A 187 49.22 24.62 -3.80
N ASP A 188 49.89 25.58 -3.18
CA ASP A 188 50.15 26.93 -3.62
C ASP A 188 51.15 27.04 -4.79
N ASN A 189 50.92 28.09 -5.57
CA ASN A 189 51.86 29.01 -6.22
C ASN A 189 52.52 28.74 -7.58
N ASN A 190 52.26 29.74 -8.45
CA ASN A 190 53.09 30.36 -9.49
C ASN A 190 53.26 29.66 -10.84
N SER A 191 52.72 30.29 -11.91
CA SER A 191 53.55 31.04 -12.89
C SER A 191 53.01 30.98 -14.34
N TRP A 192 52.52 32.15 -14.79
CA TRP A 192 52.61 32.73 -16.15
C TRP A 192 51.48 32.55 -17.17
N CYS A 193 51.14 33.73 -17.71
CA CYS A 193 50.27 34.08 -18.82
C CYS A 193 50.59 33.34 -20.13
N THR A 194 49.58 33.16 -21.00
CA THR A 194 49.40 33.94 -22.25
C THR A 194 48.27 33.35 -23.08
N ILE A 195 47.32 34.22 -23.45
CA ILE A 195 46.37 34.03 -24.56
C ILE A 195 47.10 34.39 -25.85
N LEU A 196 47.10 33.47 -26.81
CA LEU A 196 46.76 33.71 -28.22
C LEU A 196 46.28 32.39 -28.84
#